data_AF-A0A2G5UGM1-F1
#
_entry.id   AF-A0A2G5UGM1-F1
#
_cell.length_a   1.000
_cell.length_b   1.000
_cell.length_c   1.000
_cell.angle_alpha   90.00
_cell.angle_beta   90.00
_cell.angle_gamma   90.00
#
_symmetry.space_group_name_H-M   'P 1'
#
loop_
_entity.id
_entity.type
_entity.pdbx_description
1 polymer ?
#
loop_
_entity_poly.entity_id
_entity_poly.type
_entity_poly.pdbx_seq_one_letter_code
_entity_poly.pdbx_strand_id
1 'polypeptide(L)'
;MKVLLLLIMMLSALVHTYPYKRSSGFERLRDRIHRKRHRHQKPSVMNETDELYEMSMTVPKADEDDDFAFRNRREKNEELCQNQRKIVELNTQSHEFDPPFVVEVRCLNTLSSNGNVFSGQEQTCFKGMLRCVQQYADVHVSRRSVGSIHWHPYTISDVPVSCQCMWPVDRYGHQEF
;
A
#
# COMPACT_ATOMS: atom_id res chain seq x y z
N MET A 1 -16.63 -56.57 26.42
CA MET A 1 -15.46 -55.68 26.58
C MET A 1 -14.90 -55.12 25.28
N LYS A 2 -14.84 -55.87 24.16
CA LYS A 2 -14.29 -55.37 22.88
C LYS A 2 -15.09 -54.22 22.23
N VAL A 3 -16.42 -54.21 22.37
CA VAL A 3 -17.31 -53.17 21.78
C VAL A 3 -17.17 -51.81 22.50
N LEU A 4 -16.93 -51.82 23.81
CA LEU A 4 -16.77 -50.60 24.61
C LEU A 4 -15.46 -49.86 24.26
N LEU A 5 -14.38 -50.61 24.00
CA LEU A 5 -13.10 -50.06 23.56
C LEU A 5 -13.19 -49.39 22.18
N LEU A 6 -13.97 -49.95 21.25
CA LEU A 6 -14.19 -49.35 19.93
C LEU A 6 -14.99 -48.04 20.02
N LEU A 7 -16.00 -47.96 20.90
CA LEU A 7 -16.75 -46.72 21.11
C LEU A 7 -15.90 -45.61 21.74
N ILE A 8 -15.01 -45.94 22.69
CA ILE A 8 -14.08 -44.97 23.30
C ILE A 8 -13.09 -44.45 22.25
N MET A 9 -12.55 -45.31 21.40
CA MET A 9 -11.62 -44.92 20.32
C MET A 9 -12.29 -43.99 19.29
N MET A 10 -13.53 -44.29 18.90
CA MET A 10 -14.29 -43.45 17.95
C MET A 10 -14.65 -42.08 18.54
N LEU A 11 -14.98 -42.02 19.84
CA LEU A 11 -15.22 -40.75 20.53
C LEU A 11 -13.93 -39.92 20.66
N SER A 12 -12.78 -40.54 20.92
CA SER A 12 -11.50 -39.82 20.97
C SER A 12 -11.06 -39.27 19.60
N ALA A 13 -11.42 -39.93 18.51
CA ALA A 13 -11.14 -39.46 17.14
C ALA A 13 -12.03 -38.27 16.74
N LEU A 14 -13.27 -38.20 17.24
CA LEU A 14 -14.19 -37.09 16.96
C LEU A 14 -13.82 -35.80 17.72
N VAL A 15 -13.14 -35.90 18.86
CA VAL A 15 -12.70 -34.73 19.65
C VAL A 15 -11.44 -34.07 19.04
N HIS A 16 -10.66 -34.77 18.22
CA HIS A 16 -9.38 -34.27 17.69
C HIS A 16 -9.46 -33.61 16.29
N THR A 17 -10.63 -33.53 15.66
CA THR A 17 -10.75 -33.03 14.26
C THR A 17 -11.39 -31.64 14.12
N TYR A 18 -11.76 -30.97 15.21
CA TYR A 18 -12.20 -29.58 15.14
C TYR A 18 -11.06 -28.65 15.59
N PRO A 19 -10.31 -28.01 14.66
CA PRO A 19 -9.47 -26.89 15.04
C PRO A 19 -10.39 -25.77 15.52
N TYR A 20 -10.51 -25.62 16.84
CA TYR A 20 -11.13 -24.46 17.45
C TYR A 20 -10.25 -23.24 17.13
N LYS A 21 -10.50 -22.60 15.99
CA LYS A 21 -9.91 -21.30 15.63
C LYS A 21 -10.45 -20.25 16.58
N ARG A 22 -9.80 -20.11 17.74
CA ARG A 22 -10.00 -18.97 18.62
C ARG A 22 -9.39 -17.75 17.94
N SER A 23 -10.18 -17.11 17.09
CA SER A 23 -9.83 -15.84 16.44
C SER A 23 -9.37 -14.86 17.51
N SER A 24 -8.09 -14.54 17.52
CA SER A 24 -7.52 -13.57 18.46
C SER A 24 -8.06 -12.18 18.11
N GLY A 25 -8.13 -11.28 19.10
CA GLY A 25 -8.54 -9.89 18.86
C GLY A 25 -7.68 -9.21 17.79
N PHE A 26 -6.41 -9.62 17.67
CA PHE A 26 -5.48 -9.17 16.65
C PHE A 26 -5.88 -9.63 15.24
N GLU A 27 -6.34 -10.87 15.08
CA GLU A 27 -6.79 -11.40 13.78
C GLU A 27 -8.03 -10.63 13.27
N ARG A 28 -8.94 -10.25 14.17
CA ARG A 28 -10.09 -9.40 13.84
C ARG A 28 -9.72 -7.96 13.51
N LEU A 29 -8.65 -7.44 14.10
CA LEU A 29 -8.10 -6.11 13.79
C LEU A 29 -7.42 -6.13 12.41
N ARG A 30 -6.60 -7.15 12.16
CA ARG A 30 -5.94 -7.43 10.88
C ARG A 30 -6.95 -7.51 9.73
N ASP A 31 -8.02 -8.29 9.91
CA ASP A 31 -9.10 -8.39 8.91
C ASP A 31 -9.84 -7.08 8.68
N ARG A 32 -9.95 -6.22 9.71
CA ARG A 32 -10.53 -4.88 9.55
C ARG A 32 -9.61 -3.95 8.76
N ILE A 33 -8.30 -4.00 8.99
CA ILE A 33 -7.31 -3.19 8.27
C ILE A 33 -7.20 -3.64 6.80
N HIS A 34 -7.15 -4.96 6.53
CA HIS A 34 -7.17 -5.49 5.17
C HIS A 34 -8.43 -5.07 4.41
N ARG A 35 -9.61 -5.22 5.01
CA ARG A 35 -10.88 -4.77 4.39
C ARG A 35 -10.90 -3.28 4.11
N LYS A 36 -10.31 -2.44 4.99
CA LYS A 36 -10.20 -0.99 4.76
C LYS A 36 -9.29 -0.65 3.57
N ARG A 37 -8.13 -1.31 3.42
CA ARG A 37 -7.25 -1.10 2.25
C ARG A 37 -7.94 -1.42 0.93
N HIS A 38 -8.64 -2.56 0.86
CA HIS A 38 -9.37 -2.93 -0.35
C HIS A 38 -10.62 -2.07 -0.61
N ARG A 39 -11.18 -1.41 0.41
CA ARG A 39 -12.29 -0.46 0.22
C ARG A 39 -11.85 0.82 -0.49
N HIS A 40 -10.60 1.27 -0.28
CA HIS A 40 -10.05 2.44 -0.97
C HIS A 40 -9.48 2.13 -2.36
N GLN A 41 -9.39 0.85 -2.75
CA GLN A 41 -8.80 0.40 -4.01
C GLN A 41 -9.81 -0.32 -4.93
N LYS A 42 -11.12 -0.12 -4.72
CA LYS A 42 -12.12 -0.49 -5.73
C LYS A 42 -12.16 0.61 -6.81
N PRO A 43 -11.99 0.28 -8.10
CA PRO A 43 -12.57 1.11 -9.14
C PRO A 43 -14.07 1.15 -8.87
N SER A 44 -14.67 2.34 -8.86
CA SER A 44 -16.12 2.49 -8.78
C SER A 44 -16.75 1.83 -10.00
N VAL A 45 -17.18 0.58 -9.85
CA VAL A 45 -18.21 0.01 -10.71
C VAL A 45 -19.48 0.76 -10.30
N MET A 46 -19.77 1.85 -11.02
CA MET A 46 -21.11 2.39 -11.06
C MET A 46 -22.03 1.29 -11.58
N ASN A 47 -23.12 1.03 -10.87
CA ASN A 47 -24.41 0.59 -11.40
C ASN A 47 -25.35 0.35 -10.22
N GLU A 48 -25.98 1.42 -9.73
CA GLU A 48 -27.27 1.30 -9.01
C GLU A 48 -28.07 2.62 -8.98
N THR A 49 -27.75 3.58 -9.86
CA THR A 49 -28.46 4.87 -9.95
C THR A 49 -29.09 5.14 -11.31
N ASP A 50 -28.95 4.23 -12.27
CA ASP A 50 -29.38 4.47 -13.66
C ASP A 50 -30.89 4.33 -13.87
N GLU A 51 -31.62 3.65 -12.98
CA GLU A 51 -33.07 3.47 -13.18
C GLU A 51 -33.93 4.65 -12.70
N LEU A 52 -33.38 5.55 -11.87
CA LEU A 52 -34.12 6.74 -11.43
C LEU A 52 -33.90 7.97 -12.32
N TYR A 53 -32.94 7.90 -13.25
CA TYR A 53 -32.54 9.03 -14.10
C TYR A 53 -33.26 9.06 -15.46
N GLU A 54 -33.85 7.95 -15.90
CA GLU A 54 -34.59 7.90 -17.17
C GLU A 54 -35.98 8.57 -17.11
N MET A 55 -36.58 8.73 -15.92
CA MET A 55 -37.95 9.25 -15.81
C MET A 55 -38.05 10.79 -15.80
N SER A 56 -36.94 11.52 -15.81
CA SER A 56 -36.92 13.00 -15.80
C SER A 56 -36.62 13.65 -17.15
N MET A 57 -36.36 12.90 -18.22
CA MET A 57 -36.09 13.47 -19.55
C MET A 57 -37.32 13.46 -20.45
N THR A 58 -38.19 14.46 -20.29
CA THR A 58 -39.07 14.89 -21.38
C THR A 58 -38.99 16.41 -21.60
N VAL A 59 -38.08 16.80 -22.54
CA VAL A 59 -38.23 17.90 -23.55
C VAL A 59 -38.15 19.38 -23.03
N PRO A 60 -37.63 20.40 -23.79
CA PRO A 60 -36.54 20.48 -24.79
C PRO A 60 -35.54 21.67 -24.62
N LYS A 61 -34.34 21.53 -25.21
CA LYS A 61 -33.44 22.50 -25.91
C LYS A 61 -33.35 23.98 -25.45
N ALA A 62 -32.13 24.42 -25.11
CA ALA A 62 -31.36 25.47 -25.83
C ALA A 62 -29.99 25.73 -25.16
N ASP A 63 -28.92 25.58 -25.95
CA ASP A 63 -27.68 26.38 -25.96
C ASP A 63 -26.81 26.58 -24.69
N GLU A 64 -26.34 25.54 -23.97
CA GLU A 64 -25.28 25.68 -22.94
C GLU A 64 -24.33 24.45 -22.77
N ASP A 65 -23.98 23.73 -23.85
CA ASP A 65 -23.32 22.40 -23.74
C ASP A 65 -21.78 22.36 -23.66
N ASP A 66 -21.05 23.47 -23.45
CA ASP A 66 -19.56 23.44 -23.39
C ASP A 66 -18.95 23.63 -21.98
N ASP A 67 -19.71 24.11 -20.98
CA ASP A 67 -19.15 24.40 -19.63
C ASP A 67 -19.21 23.20 -18.66
N PHE A 68 -20.12 22.24 -18.87
CA PHE A 68 -20.31 21.13 -17.92
C PHE A 68 -19.23 20.04 -18.02
N ALA A 69 -18.58 19.89 -19.18
CA ALA A 69 -17.51 18.90 -19.39
C ALA A 69 -16.18 19.30 -18.72
N PHE A 70 -15.96 20.59 -18.44
CA PHE A 70 -14.71 21.09 -17.82
C PHE A 70 -14.69 20.91 -16.30
N ARG A 71 -15.85 20.95 -15.63
CA ARG A 71 -15.91 20.92 -14.15
C ARG A 71 -15.57 19.56 -13.52
N ASN A 72 -15.42 18.51 -14.32
CA ASN A 72 -15.14 17.15 -13.84
C ASN A 72 -13.77 16.58 -14.24
N ARG A 73 -12.90 17.34 -14.93
CA ARG A 73 -11.52 16.91 -15.15
C ARG A 73 -10.69 17.16 -13.90
N ARG A 74 -10.60 16.14 -13.04
CA ARG A 74 -9.65 16.13 -11.92
C ARG A 74 -8.24 16.36 -12.47
N GLU A 75 -7.52 17.29 -11.87
CA GLU A 75 -6.11 17.52 -12.18
C GLU A 75 -5.32 16.23 -11.90
N LYS A 76 -4.51 15.82 -12.88
CA LYS A 76 -3.61 14.67 -12.74
C LYS A 76 -2.25 15.19 -12.29
N ASN A 77 -1.88 14.85 -11.05
CA ASN A 77 -0.57 15.16 -10.51
C ASN A 77 0.44 14.08 -10.88
N GLU A 78 1.66 14.50 -11.22
CA GLU A 78 2.79 13.61 -11.52
C GLU A 78 3.95 13.90 -10.57
N GLU A 79 4.79 12.89 -10.32
CA GLU A 79 5.93 13.01 -9.42
C GLU A 79 7.00 13.91 -10.05
N LEU A 80 7.46 14.92 -9.29
CA LEU A 80 8.54 15.82 -9.75
C LEU A 80 9.92 15.16 -9.75
N CYS A 81 10.10 14.12 -8.94
CA CYS A 81 11.35 13.40 -8.75
C CYS A 81 11.22 11.99 -9.32
N GLN A 82 12.19 11.59 -10.12
CA GLN A 82 12.21 10.28 -10.73
C GLN A 82 12.62 9.26 -9.67
N ASN A 83 11.90 8.15 -9.62
CA ASN A 83 12.17 7.09 -8.66
C ASN A 83 11.96 5.71 -9.26
N GLN A 84 12.55 4.73 -8.59
CA GLN A 84 12.37 3.33 -8.86
C GLN A 84 11.68 2.69 -7.67
N ARG A 85 10.59 1.96 -7.96
CA ARG A 85 9.87 1.18 -6.97
C ARG A 85 10.29 -0.28 -7.06
N LYS A 86 10.61 -0.87 -5.92
CA LYS A 86 11.00 -2.28 -5.80
C LYS A 86 10.23 -2.94 -4.66
N ILE A 87 9.59 -4.06 -4.96
CA ILE A 87 8.98 -4.91 -3.94
C ILE A 87 10.08 -5.80 -3.36
N VAL A 88 10.20 -5.82 -2.05
CA VAL A 88 11.17 -6.63 -1.30
C VAL A 88 10.42 -7.63 -0.45
N GLU A 89 10.52 -8.90 -0.82
CA GLU A 89 9.95 -10.02 -0.04
C GLU A 89 10.67 -10.15 1.31
N LEU A 90 9.88 -10.29 2.37
CA LEU A 90 10.37 -10.41 3.73
C LEU A 90 10.35 -11.85 4.25
N ASN A 91 9.47 -12.70 3.72
CA ASN A 91 9.33 -14.08 4.17
C ASN A 91 10.63 -14.86 4.00
N THR A 92 11.01 -15.59 5.05
CA THR A 92 12.19 -16.45 5.06
C THR A 92 11.79 -17.88 5.41
N GLN A 93 12.73 -18.82 5.36
CA GLN A 93 12.48 -20.20 5.77
C GLN A 93 12.11 -20.33 7.25
N SER A 94 12.48 -19.36 8.09
CA SER A 94 12.26 -19.41 9.54
C SER A 94 11.19 -18.45 10.04
N HIS A 95 10.90 -17.37 9.29
CA HIS A 95 9.98 -16.32 9.70
C HIS A 95 9.00 -15.92 8.60
N GLU A 96 7.76 -15.71 9.02
CA GLU A 96 6.69 -15.14 8.21
C GLU A 96 6.39 -13.72 8.65
N PHE A 97 6.09 -12.86 7.68
CA PHE A 97 5.78 -11.46 7.85
C PHE A 97 4.39 -11.13 7.28
N ASP A 98 3.75 -10.13 7.88
CA ASP A 98 2.48 -9.58 7.41
C ASP A 98 2.50 -8.03 7.43
N PRO A 99 2.44 -7.36 6.26
CA PRO A 99 2.47 -7.95 4.92
C PRO A 99 3.78 -8.71 4.64
N PRO A 100 3.79 -9.68 3.69
CA PRO A 100 4.96 -10.51 3.41
C PRO A 100 6.06 -9.77 2.61
N PHE A 101 5.84 -8.50 2.25
CA PHE A 101 6.76 -7.67 1.51
C PHE A 101 6.72 -6.22 2.01
N VAL A 102 7.76 -5.46 1.66
CA VAL A 102 7.78 -3.99 1.72
C VAL A 102 8.04 -3.41 0.34
N VAL A 103 7.65 -2.15 0.15
CA VAL A 103 7.92 -1.41 -1.09
C VAL A 103 9.02 -0.41 -0.80
N GLU A 104 10.17 -0.61 -1.41
CA GLU A 104 11.25 0.37 -1.46
C GLU A 104 11.03 1.33 -2.62
N VAL A 105 11.13 2.63 -2.37
CA VAL A 105 11.08 3.70 -3.37
C VAL A 105 12.39 4.47 -3.32
N ARG A 106 13.23 4.29 -4.34
CA ARG A 106 14.57 4.90 -4.41
C ARG A 106 14.64 5.98 -5.47
N CYS A 107 15.25 7.12 -5.15
CA CYS A 107 15.44 8.18 -6.14
C CYS A 107 16.42 7.75 -7.21
N LEU A 108 16.13 8.09 -8.46
CA LEU A 108 17.05 7.85 -9.55
C LEU A 108 18.10 8.95 -9.56
N ASN A 109 19.36 8.54 -9.66
CA ASN A 109 20.44 9.47 -9.94
C ASN A 109 20.43 9.77 -11.45
N THR A 110 20.62 11.03 -11.83
CA THR A 110 20.89 11.35 -13.23
C THR A 110 22.24 10.75 -13.62
N LEU A 111 22.21 9.75 -14.52
CA LEU A 111 23.43 9.15 -15.07
C LEU A 111 24.18 10.24 -15.85
N SER A 112 25.41 10.51 -15.43
CA SER A 112 26.40 11.14 -16.32
C SER A 112 26.56 10.23 -17.55
N SER A 113 26.65 10.83 -18.74
CA SER A 113 26.76 10.17 -20.06
C SER A 113 27.88 9.11 -20.19
N ASN A 114 28.72 8.92 -19.15
CA ASN A 114 29.91 8.06 -19.18
C ASN A 114 29.80 6.78 -18.33
N GLY A 115 28.59 6.31 -17.97
CA GLY A 115 28.38 4.94 -17.46
C GLY A 115 29.00 4.62 -16.10
N ASN A 116 29.58 5.59 -15.40
CA ASN A 116 30.11 5.40 -14.05
C ASN A 116 29.00 5.62 -13.02
N VAL A 117 28.51 4.51 -12.44
CA VAL A 117 27.33 4.43 -11.54
C VAL A 117 27.56 5.10 -10.17
N PHE A 118 28.78 5.57 -9.88
CA PHE A 118 29.16 6.07 -8.55
C PHE A 118 29.34 7.59 -8.42
N SER A 119 29.11 8.38 -9.48
CA SER A 119 29.13 9.86 -9.39
C SER A 119 27.83 10.47 -9.93
N GLY A 120 26.70 9.96 -9.45
CA GLY A 120 25.37 10.42 -9.86
C GLY A 120 25.20 11.90 -9.56
N GLN A 121 24.93 12.72 -10.58
CA GLN A 121 24.50 14.09 -10.35
C GLN A 121 23.18 14.05 -9.58
N GLU A 122 23.03 14.96 -8.62
CA GLU A 122 21.83 15.06 -7.79
C GLU A 122 20.67 15.51 -8.67
N GLN A 123 19.59 14.73 -8.69
CA GLN A 123 18.41 15.09 -9.45
C GLN A 123 17.83 16.41 -8.90
N THR A 124 17.51 17.32 -9.81
CA THR A 124 16.81 18.56 -9.49
C THR A 124 15.38 18.49 -10.00
N CYS A 125 14.52 19.30 -9.40
CA CYS A 125 13.12 19.45 -9.75
C CYS A 125 12.78 20.95 -9.79
N PHE A 126 11.63 21.28 -10.39
CA PHE A 126 11.18 22.67 -10.56
C PHE A 126 12.26 23.59 -11.18
N LYS A 127 12.41 23.52 -12.51
CA LYS A 127 13.37 24.33 -13.29
C LYS A 127 14.83 24.27 -12.77
N GLY A 128 15.19 23.17 -12.11
CA GLY A 128 16.54 22.97 -11.57
C GLY A 128 16.82 23.70 -10.25
N MET A 129 15.81 24.36 -9.65
CA MET A 129 15.98 25.12 -8.42
C MET A 129 15.89 24.24 -7.17
N LEU A 130 14.97 23.28 -7.17
CA LEU A 130 14.74 22.40 -6.03
C LEU A 130 15.48 21.08 -6.21
N ARG A 131 15.64 20.33 -5.12
CA ARG A 131 16.39 19.09 -5.12
C ARG A 131 15.51 17.90 -4.79
N CYS A 132 15.76 16.79 -5.48
CA CYS A 132 15.15 15.52 -5.16
C CYS A 132 15.92 14.85 -4.03
N VAL A 133 15.24 14.61 -2.91
CA VAL A 133 15.82 14.05 -1.68
C VAL A 133 15.13 12.74 -1.34
N GLN A 134 15.94 11.71 -1.08
CA GLN A 134 15.49 10.40 -0.60
C GLN A 134 14.96 10.52 0.83
N GLN A 135 13.73 10.07 1.04
CA GLN A 135 13.12 9.96 2.36
C GLN A 135 13.22 8.52 2.85
N TYR A 136 13.56 8.37 4.13
CA TYR A 136 13.61 7.10 4.84
C TYR A 136 12.59 7.13 5.97
N ALA A 137 11.99 5.97 6.27
CA ALA A 137 11.08 5.84 7.39
C ALA A 137 11.11 4.42 7.95
N ASP A 138 10.68 4.30 9.20
CA ASP A 138 10.44 3.03 9.85
C ASP A 138 9.12 2.43 9.35
N VAL A 139 9.17 1.16 8.93
CA VAL A 139 8.00 0.41 8.48
C VAL A 139 7.64 -0.65 9.51
N HIS A 140 6.40 -0.62 9.98
CA HIS A 140 5.88 -1.58 10.94
C HIS A 140 5.18 -2.75 10.24
N VAL A 141 5.61 -3.96 10.57
CA VAL A 141 5.05 -5.22 10.07
C VAL A 141 4.80 -6.16 11.25
N SER A 142 4.04 -7.23 11.01
CA SER A 142 3.93 -8.32 11.99
C SER A 142 4.89 -9.44 11.62
N ARG A 143 5.55 -10.06 12.60
CA ARG A 143 6.47 -11.20 12.41
C ARG A 143 6.08 -12.37 13.29
N ARG A 144 6.22 -13.60 12.77
CA ARG A 144 6.15 -14.84 13.54
C ARG A 144 7.16 -15.87 13.02
N SER A 145 7.51 -16.84 13.85
CA SER A 145 8.20 -18.04 13.36
C SER A 145 7.24 -18.88 12.51
N VAL A 146 7.75 -19.51 11.45
CA VAL A 146 6.95 -20.40 10.58
C VAL A 146 6.26 -21.47 11.44
N GLY A 147 4.96 -21.67 11.22
CA GLY A 147 4.13 -22.60 11.99
C GLY A 147 3.66 -22.11 13.37
N SER A 148 4.14 -20.97 13.85
CA SER A 148 3.63 -20.35 15.07
C SER A 148 2.25 -19.71 14.85
N ILE A 149 1.43 -19.70 15.90
CA ILE A 149 0.14 -18.99 15.90
C ILE A 149 0.25 -17.53 16.36
N HIS A 150 1.39 -17.14 16.94
CA HIS A 150 1.55 -15.83 17.59
C HIS A 150 2.32 -14.85 16.72
N TRP A 151 1.65 -13.75 16.36
CA TRP A 151 2.23 -12.60 15.66
C TRP A 151 2.77 -11.57 16.67
N HIS A 152 3.92 -10.99 16.35
CA HIS A 152 4.56 -9.96 17.16
C HIS A 152 4.82 -8.71 16.30
N PRO A 153 4.71 -7.50 16.86
CA PRO A 153 5.09 -6.28 16.15
C PRO A 153 6.58 -6.30 15.84
N TYR A 154 6.94 -5.86 14.64
CA TYR A 154 8.31 -5.76 14.17
C TYR A 154 8.50 -4.48 13.37
N THR A 155 9.61 -3.80 13.59
CA THR A 155 9.97 -2.56 12.89
C THR A 155 11.15 -2.83 11.98
N ILE A 156 11.02 -2.47 10.71
CA ILE A 156 12.11 -2.40 9.75
C ILE A 156 12.52 -0.94 9.68
N SER A 157 13.73 -0.63 10.12
CA SER A 157 14.24 0.73 10.11
C SER A 157 14.78 1.13 8.74
N ASP A 158 14.86 2.44 8.51
CA ASP A 158 15.57 3.03 7.37
C ASP A 158 15.11 2.51 6.00
N VAL A 159 13.81 2.26 5.84
CA VAL A 159 13.26 1.85 4.54
C VAL A 159 13.16 3.09 3.64
N PRO A 160 13.69 3.06 2.40
CA PRO A 160 13.51 4.15 1.45
C PRO A 160 12.04 4.18 1.00
N VAL A 161 11.29 5.21 1.40
CA VAL A 161 9.82 5.25 1.21
C VAL A 161 9.36 6.22 0.13
N SER A 162 10.12 7.27 -0.17
CA SER A 162 9.73 8.24 -1.20
C SER A 162 10.89 9.15 -1.63
N CYS A 163 10.65 9.89 -2.72
CA CYS A 163 11.50 10.97 -3.20
C CYS A 163 10.72 12.27 -3.17
N GLN A 164 11.26 13.29 -2.51
CA GLN A 164 10.60 14.59 -2.36
C GLN A 164 11.39 15.70 -3.01
N CYS A 165 10.67 16.64 -3.61
CA CYS A 165 11.23 17.86 -4.18
C CYS A 165 11.32 18.91 -3.06
N MET A 166 12.53 19.15 -2.54
CA MET A 166 12.77 19.95 -1.34
C MET A 166 13.58 21.22 -1.66
N TRP A 167 13.36 22.24 -0.83
CA TRP A 167 14.10 23.51 -0.85
C TRP A 167 15.46 23.36 -0.17
N PRO A 168 16.58 23.65 -0.86
CA PRO A 168 17.91 23.57 -0.25
C PRO A 168 18.21 24.83 0.57
N VAL A 169 17.96 24.73 1.88
CA VAL A 169 18.22 25.81 2.85
C VAL A 169 19.67 26.27 2.83
N ASP A 170 20.63 25.36 2.67
CA ASP A 170 22.07 25.70 2.65
C ASP A 170 22.46 26.58 1.44
N ARG A 171 21.66 26.57 0.36
CA ARG A 171 21.94 27.36 -0.85
C ARG A 171 21.16 28.66 -0.91
N TYR A 172 19.92 28.66 -0.43
CA TYR A 172 18.99 29.78 -0.61
C TYR A 172 18.48 30.40 0.69
N GLY A 173 18.92 29.90 1.85
CA GLY A 173 18.42 30.31 3.16
C GLY A 173 17.07 29.66 3.51
N HIS A 174 16.61 29.93 4.73
CA HIS A 174 15.26 29.56 5.14
C HIS A 174 14.23 30.36 4.33
N GLN A 175 13.04 29.77 4.10
CA GLN A 175 11.92 30.55 3.58
C GLN A 175 11.46 31.52 4.67
N GLU A 176 11.86 32.78 4.54
CA GLU A 176 11.29 33.87 5.33
C GLU A 176 9.91 34.21 4.74
N PHE A 177 8.87 34.11 5.56
CA PHE A 177 7.49 34.48 5.22
C PHE A 177 7.15 35.84 5.82
#